data_AF-A0A2E0TGR9-F1
#
_entry.id   AF-A0A2E0TGR9-F1
#
_cell.length_a   1.000
_cell.length_b   1.000
_cell.length_c   1.000
_cell.angle_alpha   90.00
_cell.angle_beta   90.00
_cell.angle_gamma   90.00
#
_symmetry.space_group_name_H-M   'P 1'
#
loop_
_entity.id
_entity.type
_entity.pdbx_description
1 polymer ?
#
loop_
_entity_poly.entity_id
_entity_poly.type
_entity_poly.pdbx_seq_one_letter_code
_entity_poly.pdbx_strand_id
1 'polypeptide(L)'
;MSDKCGDGKGEPVPAKQHSQADESRPCSQEQPEERGPTARKRLNLDDVAISQDFAATAGVTRVIGVVPIRKPRRSEWIRVHESYSLAVGLLNVEQELWVVSRKVMAEVVDDAKPVSLAPTITRRGAFFFWPVPVIDSTGRVNSWHASAVAAAQHARKHWVRVSSNMPARQYDIHLHKLDSRMPEWPDQSMEELVEQAVLDRLIDDREHHVLKHLRGEL
;
A
#
# COMPACT_ATOMS: atom_id res chain seq x y z
N MET A 1 -39.88 41.84 -34.31
CA MET A 1 -40.20 41.80 -32.87
C MET A 1 -39.11 40.97 -32.22
N SER A 2 -38.13 41.49 -31.51
CA SER A 2 -37.87 42.83 -30.99
C SER A 2 -36.35 42.88 -30.79
N ASP A 3 -35.69 43.85 -31.41
CA ASP A 3 -35.22 45.10 -30.80
C ASP A 3 -33.81 44.99 -30.20
N LYS A 4 -32.92 45.70 -30.90
CA LYS A 4 -31.61 46.17 -30.46
C LYS A 4 -31.76 47.24 -29.38
N CYS A 5 -30.76 47.35 -28.53
CA CYS A 5 -30.12 48.59 -28.01
C CYS A 5 -28.88 48.10 -27.22
N GLY A 6 -27.64 48.53 -27.48
CA GLY A 6 -27.12 49.92 -27.40
C GLY A 6 -26.87 50.23 -25.92
N ASP A 7 -25.69 50.61 -25.40
CA ASP A 7 -24.66 51.51 -25.91
C ASP A 7 -23.45 51.55 -24.95
N GLY A 8 -22.32 52.15 -25.38
CA GLY A 8 -21.33 52.75 -24.47
C GLY A 8 -19.87 52.52 -24.87
N LYS A 9 -19.35 53.22 -25.90
CA LYS A 9 -18.58 54.50 -25.83
C LYS A 9 -17.12 54.38 -25.35
N GLY A 10 -16.19 54.86 -26.19
CA GLY A 10 -14.78 55.04 -25.87
C GLY A 10 -13.90 55.47 -27.07
N GLU A 11 -14.14 56.68 -27.56
CA GLU A 11 -13.34 57.49 -28.51
C GLU A 11 -12.08 58.08 -27.79
N PRO A 12 -11.18 58.89 -28.40
CA PRO A 12 -10.36 58.76 -29.63
C PRO A 12 -8.86 59.21 -29.44
N VAL A 13 -8.16 59.45 -30.57
CA VAL A 13 -7.00 60.39 -30.81
C VAL A 13 -5.54 59.90 -30.52
N PRO A 14 -4.46 60.58 -31.01
CA PRO A 14 -3.74 60.25 -32.25
C PRO A 14 -2.21 60.14 -32.11
N ALA A 15 -1.53 59.92 -33.23
CA ALA A 15 -0.09 60.07 -33.41
C ALA A 15 0.40 61.54 -33.43
N LYS A 16 1.52 61.80 -32.74
CA LYS A 16 2.54 62.86 -33.02
C LYS A 16 3.88 62.32 -32.49
N GLN A 17 4.89 61.98 -33.31
CA GLN A 17 5.84 62.80 -34.07
C GLN A 17 6.83 63.65 -33.25
N HIS A 18 8.11 63.45 -33.60
CA HIS A 18 9.32 64.28 -33.43
C HIS A 18 9.97 64.29 -32.03
N SER A 19 11.16 63.67 -31.88
CA SER A 19 12.51 64.26 -32.10
C SER A 19 13.15 64.32 -30.70
N GLN A 20 14.37 63.87 -30.39
CA GLN A 20 15.65 63.90 -31.09
C GLN A 20 16.69 63.20 -30.20
N ALA A 21 17.85 62.90 -30.80
CA ALA A 21 19.13 62.56 -30.16
C ALA A 21 19.17 61.16 -29.49
N ASP A 22 20.27 60.43 -29.48
CA ASP A 22 21.66 60.82 -29.68
C ASP A 22 22.51 59.59 -29.99
N GLU A 23 23.64 59.85 -30.63
CA GLU A 23 24.85 59.05 -30.80
C GLU A 23 24.94 57.69 -30.07
N SER A 24 25.21 56.61 -30.81
CA SER A 24 26.60 56.14 -31.01
C SER A 24 26.70 54.69 -31.51
N ARG A 25 27.59 54.53 -32.49
CA ARG A 25 28.40 53.34 -32.85
C ARG A 25 27.80 52.22 -33.74
N PRO A 26 28.66 51.62 -34.59
CA PRO A 26 28.26 51.04 -35.87
C PRO A 26 27.80 49.59 -35.72
N CYS A 27 26.60 49.29 -36.23
CA CYS A 27 26.16 47.93 -36.47
C CYS A 27 26.70 47.51 -37.85
N SER A 28 27.92 46.97 -37.85
CA SER A 28 28.45 46.25 -39.00
C SER A 28 27.57 45.03 -39.26
N GLN A 29 27.15 44.89 -40.50
CA GLN A 29 26.24 43.87 -40.99
C GLN A 29 26.84 42.47 -40.78
N GLU A 30 26.21 41.65 -39.94
CA GLU A 30 26.45 40.21 -39.91
C GLU A 30 25.43 39.50 -40.82
N GLN A 31 25.98 38.68 -41.70
CA GLN A 31 25.34 37.93 -42.77
C GLN A 31 24.45 36.80 -42.20
N PRO A 32 23.51 36.24 -42.99
CA PRO A 32 22.64 35.16 -42.53
C PRO A 32 23.45 33.90 -42.22
N GLU A 33 23.36 33.41 -40.98
CA GLU A 33 23.93 32.13 -40.57
C GLU A 33 23.32 30.97 -41.38
N GLU A 34 24.14 30.33 -42.20
CA GLU A 34 23.84 29.02 -42.77
C GLU A 34 23.74 27.99 -41.63
N ARG A 35 22.50 27.54 -41.33
CA ARG A 35 22.26 26.38 -40.48
C ARG A 35 22.75 25.12 -41.21
N GLY A 36 23.99 24.72 -40.94
CA GLY A 36 24.52 23.41 -41.33
C GLY A 36 23.64 22.27 -40.78
N PRO A 37 23.60 21.10 -41.45
CA PRO A 37 22.77 19.99 -41.01
C PRO A 37 23.30 19.48 -39.67
N THR A 38 22.49 19.55 -38.62
CA THR A 38 22.76 18.87 -37.35
C THR A 38 22.79 17.37 -37.62
N ALA A 39 23.99 16.82 -37.77
CA ALA A 39 24.20 15.39 -37.96
C ALA A 39 23.60 14.66 -36.75
N ARG A 40 22.43 14.02 -36.94
CA ARG A 40 21.87 13.12 -35.95
C ARG A 40 22.90 12.02 -35.70
N LYS A 41 23.38 11.92 -34.46
CA LYS A 41 24.27 10.84 -34.04
C LYS A 41 23.58 9.51 -34.39
N ARG A 42 24.18 8.74 -35.29
CA ARG A 42 23.60 7.47 -35.76
C ARG A 42 23.53 6.54 -34.54
N LEU A 43 22.34 6.03 -34.24
CA LEU A 43 22.16 5.02 -33.20
C LEU A 43 22.96 3.78 -33.57
N ASN A 44 23.90 3.41 -32.72
CA ASN A 44 24.58 2.12 -32.82
C ASN A 44 23.68 1.07 -32.17
N LEU A 45 23.24 0.10 -32.96
CA LEU A 45 22.31 -0.92 -32.49
C LEU A 45 22.97 -1.88 -31.51
N ASP A 46 24.28 -2.06 -31.55
CA ASP A 46 25.01 -2.89 -30.59
C ASP A 46 25.02 -2.28 -29.17
N ASP A 47 24.96 -0.95 -29.06
CA ASP A 47 24.88 -0.24 -27.78
C ASP A 47 23.45 -0.25 -27.19
N VAL A 48 22.45 -0.56 -28.01
CA VAL A 48 21.03 -0.68 -27.63
C VAL A 48 20.61 -2.15 -27.51
N ALA A 49 21.36 -3.06 -28.12
CA ALA A 49 21.09 -4.48 -28.14
C ALA A 49 21.31 -5.06 -26.73
N ILE A 50 20.19 -5.29 -26.04
CA ILE A 50 20.21 -6.07 -24.81
C ILE A 50 20.40 -7.53 -25.22
N SER A 51 21.47 -8.15 -24.74
CA SER A 51 21.70 -9.60 -24.87
C SER A 51 20.48 -10.38 -24.39
N GLN A 52 20.14 -11.48 -25.07
CA GLN A 52 19.06 -12.39 -24.65
C GLN A 52 19.27 -12.96 -23.23
N ASP A 53 20.47 -12.82 -22.68
CA ASP A 53 20.83 -13.19 -21.30
C ASP A 53 20.52 -12.13 -20.24
N PHE A 54 19.64 -11.14 -20.51
CA PHE A 54 19.17 -10.23 -19.46
C PHE A 54 18.51 -10.97 -18.28
N ALA A 55 17.94 -12.15 -18.55
CA ALA A 55 17.38 -13.03 -17.53
C ALA A 55 18.43 -13.62 -16.57
N ALA A 56 19.71 -13.71 -16.98
CA ALA A 56 20.77 -14.33 -16.19
C ALA A 56 21.43 -13.38 -15.16
N THR A 57 21.18 -12.06 -15.24
CA THR A 57 21.72 -11.06 -14.30
C THR A 57 20.76 -10.72 -13.15
N ALA A 58 19.55 -11.29 -13.12
CA ALA A 58 18.54 -10.94 -12.12
C ALA A 58 18.65 -11.80 -10.85
N GLY A 59 19.73 -11.62 -10.10
CA GLY A 59 19.76 -11.93 -8.65
C GLY A 59 18.90 -10.95 -7.86
N VAL A 60 17.65 -10.74 -8.28
CA VAL A 60 16.73 -9.78 -7.67
C VAL A 60 16.05 -10.45 -6.48
N THR A 61 16.62 -10.28 -5.29
CA THR A 61 15.96 -10.65 -4.03
C THR A 61 14.81 -9.68 -3.79
N ARG A 62 13.59 -10.21 -3.76
CA ARG A 62 12.39 -9.40 -3.51
C ARG A 62 12.28 -9.10 -2.03
N VAL A 63 12.62 -7.86 -1.64
CA VAL A 63 12.34 -7.35 -0.29
C VAL A 63 10.92 -6.82 -0.25
N ILE A 64 10.13 -7.29 0.70
CA ILE A 64 8.81 -6.74 1.03
C ILE A 64 9.04 -5.48 1.85
N GLY A 65 8.48 -4.35 1.44
CA GLY A 65 8.65 -3.07 2.15
C GLY A 65 7.64 -2.88 3.29
N VAL A 66 6.35 -3.05 2.98
CA VAL A 66 5.25 -2.90 3.94
C VAL A 66 4.42 -4.18 3.95
N VAL A 67 4.24 -4.75 5.13
CA VAL A 67 3.48 -5.99 5.32
C VAL A 67 2.09 -5.66 5.86
N PRO A 68 0.99 -5.90 5.12
CA PRO A 68 -0.33 -5.57 5.61
C PRO A 68 -0.81 -6.55 6.70
N ILE A 69 -1.51 -6.02 7.71
CA ILE A 69 -2.28 -6.81 8.68
C ILE A 69 -3.75 -6.77 8.25
N ARG A 70 -4.29 -7.90 7.76
CA ARG A 70 -5.66 -7.95 7.24
C ARG A 70 -6.24 -9.35 7.23
N LYS A 71 -7.57 -9.42 7.14
CA LYS A 71 -8.26 -10.69 6.85
C LYS A 71 -8.03 -11.10 5.38
N PRO A 72 -8.05 -12.42 5.08
CA PRO A 72 -8.09 -12.93 3.72
C PRO A 72 -9.31 -12.42 2.95
N ARG A 73 -9.17 -12.18 1.64
CA ARG A 73 -10.30 -11.83 0.77
C ARG A 73 -11.03 -13.10 0.32
N ARG A 74 -12.32 -12.98 0.02
CA ARG A 74 -13.20 -14.12 -0.39
C ARG A 74 -12.70 -14.90 -1.63
N SER A 75 -11.93 -14.27 -2.50
CA SER A 75 -11.39 -14.88 -3.72
C SER A 75 -9.96 -15.43 -3.56
N GLU A 76 -9.32 -15.22 -2.41
CA GLU A 76 -7.93 -15.61 -2.18
C GLU A 76 -7.84 -17.04 -1.67
N TRP A 77 -6.98 -17.83 -2.33
CA TRP A 77 -6.48 -19.09 -1.78
C TRP A 77 -5.22 -18.79 -0.99
N ILE A 78 -5.20 -19.20 0.28
CA ILE A 78 -4.17 -18.85 1.25
C ILE A 78 -3.53 -20.08 1.89
N ARG A 79 -2.29 -19.90 2.32
CA ARG A 79 -1.52 -20.78 3.20
C ARG A 79 -1.07 -19.99 4.40
N VAL A 80 -1.11 -20.61 5.58
CA VAL A 80 -0.61 -20.04 6.84
C VAL A 80 0.69 -20.75 7.22
N HIS A 81 1.66 -20.00 7.72
CA HIS A 81 2.94 -20.55 8.17
C HIS A 81 2.74 -21.50 9.37
N GLU A 82 3.41 -22.64 9.35
CA GLU A 82 3.10 -23.75 10.26
C GLU A 82 3.64 -23.53 11.68
N SER A 83 4.85 -22.97 11.78
CA SER A 83 5.61 -22.90 13.03
C SER A 83 5.57 -21.53 13.73
N TYR A 84 5.13 -20.47 13.04
CA TYR A 84 5.19 -19.11 13.58
C TYR A 84 3.80 -18.59 13.95
N SER A 85 3.72 -17.96 15.12
CA SER A 85 2.53 -17.25 15.61
C SER A 85 2.97 -16.24 16.65
N LEU A 86 2.53 -15.00 16.51
CA LEU A 86 2.78 -13.93 17.48
C LEU A 86 1.45 -13.42 18.05
N ALA A 87 1.27 -13.48 19.37
CA ALA A 87 0.09 -12.94 20.03
C ALA A 87 0.27 -11.44 20.32
N VAL A 88 -0.69 -10.62 19.90
CA VAL A 88 -0.70 -9.16 20.09
C VAL A 88 -2.09 -8.67 20.50
N GLY A 89 -2.16 -7.47 21.08
CA GLY A 89 -3.42 -6.74 21.21
C GLY A 89 -3.68 -5.95 19.94
N LEU A 90 -4.89 -6.09 19.39
CA LEU A 90 -5.32 -5.36 18.21
C LEU A 90 -6.47 -4.43 18.58
N LEU A 91 -6.25 -3.14 18.41
CA LEU A 91 -7.22 -2.07 18.64
C LEU A 91 -7.76 -1.60 17.29
N ASN A 92 -9.07 -1.34 17.21
CA ASN A 92 -9.69 -0.78 16.02
C ASN A 92 -10.29 0.58 16.35
N VAL A 93 -9.73 1.64 15.77
CA VAL A 93 -10.15 3.03 15.97
C VAL A 93 -10.38 3.64 14.59
N GLU A 94 -11.56 4.23 14.37
CA GLU A 94 -11.92 4.88 13.10
C GLU A 94 -11.70 4.00 11.85
N GLN A 95 -12.00 2.70 11.97
CA GLN A 95 -11.79 1.69 10.91
C GLN A 95 -10.32 1.36 10.60
N GLU A 96 -9.38 1.91 11.37
CA GLU A 96 -7.97 1.61 11.31
C GLU A 96 -7.56 0.59 12.38
N LEU A 97 -6.65 -0.31 12.02
CA LEU A 97 -6.11 -1.30 12.94
C LEU A 97 -4.78 -0.82 13.51
N TRP A 98 -4.66 -0.91 14.82
CA TRP A 98 -3.48 -0.56 15.59
C TRP A 98 -3.03 -1.75 16.43
N VAL A 99 -1.72 -2.01 16.42
CA VAL A 99 -1.09 -3.00 17.29
C VAL A 99 -0.69 -2.31 18.58
N VAL A 100 -1.08 -2.89 19.71
CA VAL A 100 -0.86 -2.33 21.03
C VAL A 100 0.31 -3.03 21.69
N SER A 101 1.33 -2.29 22.11
CA SER A 101 2.46 -2.82 22.86
C SER A 101 2.02 -3.22 24.28
N ARG A 102 2.72 -4.22 24.85
CA ARG A 102 2.46 -4.69 26.22
C ARG A 102 2.52 -3.56 27.26
N LYS A 103 3.34 -2.53 27.04
CA LYS A 103 3.53 -1.41 27.98
C LYS A 103 2.26 -0.60 28.21
N VAL A 104 1.43 -0.46 27.18
CA VAL A 104 0.22 0.37 27.16
C VAL A 104 -1.07 -0.45 27.12
N MET A 105 -0.96 -1.78 27.03
CA MET A 105 -2.11 -2.71 26.96
C MET A 105 -3.13 -2.50 28.08
N ALA A 106 -2.68 -2.15 29.29
CA ALA A 106 -3.56 -1.94 30.44
C ALA A 106 -4.53 -0.77 30.25
N GLU A 107 -4.22 0.20 29.38
CA GLU A 107 -5.07 1.37 29.13
C GLU A 107 -6.20 1.09 28.15
N VAL A 108 -6.08 0.03 27.36
CA VAL A 108 -7.02 -0.33 26.30
C VAL A 108 -7.50 -1.77 26.43
N VAL A 109 -7.43 -2.35 27.64
CA VAL A 109 -7.74 -3.76 27.87
C VAL A 109 -9.17 -4.12 27.46
N ASP A 110 -10.11 -3.19 27.62
CA ASP A 110 -11.52 -3.39 27.31
C ASP A 110 -11.82 -3.24 25.79
N ASP A 111 -11.00 -2.47 25.06
CA ASP A 111 -11.20 -2.19 23.64
C ASP A 111 -10.30 -3.04 22.72
N ALA A 112 -9.10 -3.38 23.19
CA ALA A 112 -8.12 -4.16 22.45
C ALA A 112 -8.49 -5.64 22.47
N LYS A 113 -8.46 -6.27 21.30
CA LYS A 113 -8.78 -7.69 21.14
C LYS A 113 -7.50 -8.51 21.02
N PRO A 114 -7.33 -9.59 21.81
CA PRO A 114 -6.19 -10.47 21.66
C PRO A 114 -6.30 -11.26 20.35
N VAL A 115 -5.27 -11.16 19.51
CA VAL A 115 -5.17 -11.88 18.24
C VAL A 115 -3.79 -12.51 18.07
N SER A 116 -3.73 -13.62 17.37
CA SER A 116 -2.50 -14.20 16.84
C SER A 116 -2.30 -13.68 15.41
N LEU A 117 -1.17 -13.02 15.17
CA LEU A 117 -0.72 -12.67 13.83
C LEU A 117 -0.18 -13.94 13.16
N ALA A 118 -0.98 -14.49 12.26
CA ALA A 118 -0.63 -15.67 11.48
C ALA A 118 0.00 -15.23 10.14
N PRO A 119 1.29 -15.53 9.88
CA PRO A 119 1.92 -15.22 8.60
C PRO A 119 1.20 -15.99 7.51
N THR A 120 0.70 -15.27 6.52
CA THR A 120 -0.20 -15.82 5.50
C THR A 120 0.29 -15.40 4.13
N ILE A 121 0.28 -16.34 3.19
CA ILE A 121 0.59 -16.07 1.79
C ILE A 121 -0.55 -16.52 0.90
N THR A 122 -0.85 -15.71 -0.11
CA THR A 122 -1.79 -16.10 -1.18
C THR A 122 -1.08 -16.97 -2.21
N ARG A 123 -1.84 -17.72 -3.00
CA ARG A 123 -1.32 -18.52 -4.12
C ARG A 123 -0.60 -17.67 -5.19
N ARG A 124 -0.84 -16.36 -5.22
CA ARG A 124 -0.15 -15.39 -6.09
C ARG A 124 1.13 -14.81 -5.48
N GLY A 125 1.56 -15.28 -4.31
CA GLY A 125 2.78 -14.81 -3.65
C GLY A 125 2.63 -13.50 -2.87
N ALA A 126 1.41 -13.03 -2.62
CA ALA A 126 1.19 -11.88 -1.73
C ALA A 126 1.21 -12.33 -0.27
N PHE A 127 2.18 -11.82 0.51
CA PHE A 127 2.35 -12.07 1.94
C PHE A 127 1.62 -11.01 2.78
N PHE A 128 1.06 -11.42 3.92
CA PHE A 128 0.38 -10.55 4.89
C PHE A 128 0.23 -11.27 6.24
N PHE A 129 -0.03 -10.53 7.31
CA PHE A 129 -0.44 -11.13 8.59
C PHE A 129 -1.95 -11.17 8.69
N TRP A 130 -2.49 -12.37 8.94
CA TRP A 130 -3.88 -12.55 9.28
C TRP A 130 -4.06 -12.46 10.80
N PRO A 131 -4.78 -11.44 11.33
CA PRO A 131 -5.14 -11.41 12.74
C PRO A 131 -6.24 -12.44 13.03
N VAL A 132 -5.83 -13.58 13.60
CA VAL A 132 -6.70 -14.67 14.01
C VAL A 132 -7.07 -14.47 15.48
N PRO A 133 -8.35 -14.42 15.87
CA PRO A 133 -8.75 -14.24 17.27
C PRO A 133 -8.14 -15.31 18.18
N VAL A 134 -7.62 -14.91 19.34
CA VAL A 134 -7.26 -15.85 20.40
C VAL A 134 -8.53 -16.18 21.17
N ILE A 135 -8.85 -17.47 21.26
CA ILE A 135 -10.01 -17.97 21.99
C ILE A 135 -9.52 -18.40 23.37
N ASP A 136 -10.00 -17.74 24.43
CA ASP A 136 -9.77 -18.20 25.79
C ASP A 136 -10.63 -19.43 26.12
N SER A 137 -10.22 -20.20 27.11
CA SER A 137 -10.94 -21.39 27.58
C SER A 137 -12.10 -21.06 28.53
N THR A 138 -12.37 -19.78 28.79
CA THR A 138 -13.23 -19.31 29.88
C THR A 138 -14.58 -18.76 29.41
N GLY A 139 -14.77 -18.52 28.11
CA GLY A 139 -15.94 -17.84 27.56
C GLY A 139 -16.75 -18.57 26.48
N ARG A 140 -17.89 -17.95 26.13
CA ARG A 140 -18.69 -18.30 24.93
C ARG A 140 -17.95 -17.84 23.68
N VAL A 141 -17.38 -18.79 22.96
CA VAL A 141 -16.77 -18.55 21.65
C VAL A 141 -17.84 -18.26 20.61
N ASN A 142 -17.78 -17.12 19.94
CA ASN A 142 -18.68 -16.86 18.81
C ASN A 142 -18.27 -17.72 17.59
N SER A 143 -19.25 -18.09 16.77
CA SER A 143 -19.06 -18.94 15.59
C SER A 143 -18.10 -18.34 14.56
N TRP A 144 -18.02 -17.02 14.46
CA TRP A 144 -17.09 -16.32 13.57
C TRP A 144 -15.63 -16.51 13.98
N HIS A 145 -15.31 -16.43 15.26
CA HIS A 145 -13.96 -16.63 15.80
C HIS A 145 -13.57 -18.10 15.71
N ALA A 146 -14.48 -19.00 16.11
CA ALA A 146 -14.25 -20.44 16.01
C ALA A 146 -13.93 -20.87 14.57
N SER A 147 -14.74 -20.42 13.60
CA SER A 147 -14.52 -20.73 12.18
C SER A 147 -13.28 -20.07 11.60
N ALA A 148 -12.89 -18.86 12.03
CA ALA A 148 -11.63 -18.25 11.62
C ALA A 148 -10.41 -19.01 12.14
N VAL A 149 -10.42 -19.45 13.40
CA VAL A 149 -9.36 -20.27 13.99
C VAL A 149 -9.25 -21.61 13.27
N ALA A 150 -10.37 -22.30 13.03
CA ALA A 150 -10.41 -23.54 12.26
C ALA A 150 -9.86 -23.35 10.82
N ALA A 151 -10.25 -22.27 10.15
CA ALA A 151 -9.75 -21.94 8.81
C ALA A 151 -8.24 -21.72 8.79
N ALA A 152 -7.69 -20.99 9.77
CA ALA A 152 -6.26 -20.79 9.90
C ALA A 152 -5.52 -22.12 10.15
N GLN A 153 -6.08 -23.02 10.97
CA GLN A 153 -5.52 -24.35 11.22
C GLN A 153 -5.50 -25.22 9.95
N HIS A 154 -6.57 -25.22 9.17
CA HIS A 154 -6.58 -25.91 7.88
C HIS A 154 -5.59 -25.29 6.89
N ALA A 155 -5.46 -23.96 6.89
CA ALA A 155 -4.54 -23.23 6.02
C ALA A 155 -3.06 -23.52 6.33
N ARG A 156 -2.75 -23.98 7.55
CA ARG A 156 -1.43 -24.52 7.91
C ARG A 156 -1.10 -25.82 7.21
N LYS A 157 -2.04 -26.58 6.64
CA LYS A 157 -1.74 -27.83 5.92
C LYS A 157 -2.19 -27.84 4.45
N HIS A 158 -3.16 -27.02 4.10
CA HIS A 158 -3.77 -27.01 2.77
C HIS A 158 -3.93 -25.58 2.25
N TRP A 159 -4.03 -25.42 0.94
CA TRP A 159 -4.55 -24.19 0.36
C TRP A 159 -6.04 -24.08 0.69
N VAL A 160 -6.39 -23.02 1.41
CA VAL A 160 -7.75 -22.76 1.88
C VAL A 160 -8.26 -21.47 1.25
N ARG A 161 -9.54 -21.43 0.92
CA ARG A 161 -10.26 -20.18 0.68
C ARG A 161 -11.33 -20.00 1.73
N VAL A 162 -11.42 -18.80 2.30
CA VAL A 162 -12.33 -18.47 3.40
C VAL A 162 -13.42 -17.54 2.87
N SER A 163 -14.69 -17.85 3.13
CA SER A 163 -15.81 -17.01 2.72
C SER A 163 -16.83 -16.82 3.83
N SER A 164 -17.27 -15.58 4.06
CA SER A 164 -18.32 -15.29 5.04
C SER A 164 -19.66 -15.90 4.62
N ASN A 165 -20.26 -16.68 5.52
CA ASN A 165 -21.60 -17.24 5.41
C ASN A 165 -22.49 -16.52 6.42
N MET A 166 -23.14 -15.45 5.97
CA MET A 166 -23.97 -14.59 6.83
C MET A 166 -25.17 -15.32 7.42
N PRO A 167 -25.93 -16.15 6.68
CA PRO A 167 -27.01 -16.95 7.25
C PRO A 167 -26.56 -17.87 8.38
N ALA A 168 -25.42 -18.55 8.21
CA ALA A 168 -24.86 -19.45 9.24
C ALA A 168 -24.02 -18.71 10.29
N ARG A 169 -23.82 -17.40 10.16
CA ARG A 169 -22.99 -16.55 11.03
C ARG A 169 -21.58 -17.12 11.27
N GLN A 170 -20.96 -17.66 10.23
CA GLN A 170 -19.62 -18.28 10.32
C GLN A 170 -18.86 -18.16 8.99
N TYR A 171 -17.58 -18.54 8.99
CA TYR A 171 -16.82 -18.72 7.76
C TYR A 171 -16.98 -20.14 7.22
N ASP A 172 -17.25 -20.24 5.92
CA ASP A 172 -17.09 -21.49 5.19
C ASP A 172 -15.63 -21.66 4.76
N ILE A 173 -15.13 -22.89 4.88
CA ILE A 173 -13.74 -23.27 4.59
C ILE A 173 -13.76 -24.13 3.32
N HIS A 174 -13.13 -23.63 2.26
CA HIS A 174 -13.00 -24.34 0.99
C HIS A 174 -11.59 -24.89 0.90
N LEU A 175 -11.45 -26.21 0.80
CA LEU A 175 -10.15 -26.88 0.66
C LEU A 175 -9.84 -27.13 -0.81
N HIS A 176 -8.62 -26.80 -1.24
CA HIS A 176 -8.17 -27.13 -2.59
C HIS A 176 -7.69 -28.59 -2.62
N LYS A 177 -8.54 -29.51 -3.08
CA LYS A 177 -8.28 -30.97 -3.04
C LYS A 177 -7.14 -31.46 -3.95
N LEU A 178 -6.70 -30.65 -4.91
CA LEU A 178 -5.80 -31.08 -6.01
C LEU A 178 -4.48 -30.30 -6.09
N ASP A 179 -4.19 -29.37 -5.16
CA ASP A 179 -3.00 -28.50 -5.30
C ASP A 179 -1.88 -28.96 -4.38
N SER A 180 -0.77 -29.35 -4.98
CA SER A 180 0.49 -29.75 -4.34
C SER A 180 1.52 -28.62 -4.30
N ARG A 181 1.21 -27.42 -4.81
CA ARG A 181 2.17 -26.31 -4.80
C ARG A 181 2.50 -25.92 -3.37
N MET A 182 3.77 -25.98 -2.99
CA MET A 182 4.22 -25.49 -1.71
C MET A 182 4.23 -23.94 -1.70
N PRO A 183 3.90 -23.30 -0.57
CA PRO A 183 4.05 -21.85 -0.45
C PRO A 183 5.53 -21.45 -0.52
N GLU A 184 5.83 -20.38 -1.25
CA GLU A 184 7.15 -19.74 -1.31
C GLU A 184 7.15 -18.58 -0.33
N TRP A 185 7.75 -18.76 0.85
CA TRP A 185 7.81 -17.71 1.87
C TRP A 185 8.87 -16.66 1.52
N PRO A 186 8.72 -15.41 2.00
CA PRO A 186 9.74 -14.38 1.82
C PRO A 186 11.07 -14.79 2.48
N ASP A 187 12.19 -14.33 1.92
CA ASP A 187 13.55 -14.62 2.45
C ASP A 187 13.85 -13.85 3.74
N GLN A 188 13.13 -12.76 4.00
CA GLN A 188 13.26 -11.94 5.20
C GLN A 188 12.93 -12.74 6.47
N SER A 189 13.56 -12.35 7.58
CA SER A 189 13.23 -12.94 8.88
C SER A 189 11.80 -12.60 9.28
N MET A 190 11.21 -13.43 10.14
CA MET A 190 9.84 -13.14 10.58
C MET A 190 9.79 -11.91 11.47
N GLU A 191 10.87 -11.62 12.19
CA GLU A 191 11.06 -10.41 12.98
C GLU A 191 11.02 -9.16 12.09
N GLU A 192 11.77 -9.14 10.98
CA GLU A 192 11.73 -8.05 9.99
C GLU A 192 10.33 -7.88 9.39
N LEU A 193 9.66 -8.99 9.04
CA LEU A 193 8.31 -8.94 8.49
C LEU A 193 7.31 -8.38 9.49
N VAL A 194 7.41 -8.75 10.78
CA VAL A 194 6.56 -8.19 11.84
C VAL A 194 6.85 -6.71 12.05
N GLU A 195 8.13 -6.30 12.11
CA GLU A 195 8.52 -4.91 12.24
C GLU A 195 7.90 -4.06 11.11
N GLN A 196 8.02 -4.52 9.87
CA GLN A 196 7.41 -3.89 8.70
C GLN A 196 5.88 -3.87 8.72
N ALA A 197 5.24 -4.78 9.47
CA ALA A 197 3.80 -4.82 9.62
C ALA A 197 3.27 -3.85 10.69
N VAL A 198 4.07 -3.60 11.74
CA VAL A 198 3.65 -2.82 12.91
C VAL A 198 4.18 -1.39 12.90
N LEU A 199 5.26 -1.09 12.15
CA LEU A 199 5.99 0.18 12.22
C LEU A 199 5.08 1.42 12.21
N ASP A 200 4.18 1.52 11.23
CA ASP A 200 3.30 2.69 11.07
C ASP A 200 2.03 2.61 11.95
N ARG A 201 1.82 1.52 12.68
CA ARG A 201 0.55 1.18 13.35
C ARG A 201 0.76 0.68 14.78
N LEU A 202 1.89 1.01 15.41
CA LEU A 202 2.22 0.59 16.77
C LEU A 202 1.86 1.69 17.77
N ILE A 203 1.13 1.31 18.82
CA ILE A 203 0.89 2.14 19.99
C ILE A 203 1.79 1.61 21.11
N ASP A 204 2.87 2.33 21.42
CA ASP A 204 3.85 1.94 22.44
C ASP A 204 4.06 2.94 23.58
N ASP A 205 3.49 4.14 23.45
CA ASP A 205 3.54 5.23 24.42
C ASP A 205 2.13 5.65 24.90
N ARG A 206 2.03 6.06 26.17
CA ARG A 206 0.78 6.48 26.82
C ARG A 206 0.25 7.81 26.27
N GLU A 207 1.15 8.60 25.68
CA GLU A 207 0.83 9.89 25.06
C GLU A 207 0.48 9.78 23.57
N HIS A 208 0.38 8.55 23.02
CA HIS A 208 0.03 8.31 21.63
C HIS A 208 -1.35 8.92 21.29
N HIS A 209 -1.45 9.58 20.13
CA HIS A 209 -2.66 10.33 19.73
C HIS A 209 -3.95 9.49 19.75
N VAL A 210 -3.87 8.21 19.35
CA VAL A 210 -5.00 7.27 19.42
C VAL A 210 -5.52 7.08 20.84
N LEU A 211 -4.64 6.99 21.84
CA LEU A 211 -5.03 6.85 23.24
C LEU A 211 -5.68 8.14 23.76
N LYS A 212 -5.12 9.30 23.40
CA LYS A 212 -5.70 10.61 23.73
C LYS A 212 -7.12 10.76 23.18
N HIS A 213 -7.32 10.34 21.93
CA HIS A 213 -8.64 10.32 21.31
C HIS A 213 -9.62 9.41 22.07
N LEU A 214 -9.21 8.19 22.44
CA LEU A 214 -10.07 7.29 23.23
C LEU A 214 -10.39 7.83 24.64
N ARG A 215 -9.48 8.61 25.24
CA ARG A 215 -9.69 9.29 26.52
C ARG A 215 -10.53 10.57 26.41
N GLY A 216 -10.84 11.04 25.19
CA GLY A 216 -11.58 12.29 24.96
C GLY A 216 -10.74 13.55 25.17
N GLU A 217 -9.42 13.47 25.02
CA GLU A 217 -8.47 14.58 25.19
C GLU A 217 -8.25 15.39 23.90
N LEU A 218 -8.85 14.97 22.78
CA LEU A 218 -8.74 15.58 21.44
C LEU A 218 -10.11 15.92 20.86
#